data_AF-J3LJR9-F1
#
_entry.id   AF-J3LJR9-F1
#
_cell.length_a   1.000
_cell.length_b   1.000
_cell.length_c   1.000
_cell.angle_alpha   90.00
_cell.angle_beta   90.00
_cell.angle_gamma   90.00
#
_symmetry.space_group_name_H-M   'P 1'
#
loop_
_entity.id
_entity.type
_entity.pdbx_description
1 polymer ?
#
loop_
_entity_poly.entity_id
_entity_poly.type
_entity_poly.pdbx_seq_one_letter_code
_entity_poly.pdbx_strand_id
1 'polypeptide(L)'
;MEDALRITRFRDGNGNPSDPNSSSVAVFTIMIQGIPKTLAADKTPLKDYFEHKYPGKVYRVIVPFDLCTLEYLAEEWGKVRNKISWLEARMDARNLFDEFAQDESQTDEHWIVRRCKELWAMAAERLGFTDEEMLRKLQMKKLVLSSKLSDYKEGCAPGAGIAFVVFKDVYTANKAVRDFRLERKKTPIGRFFPVMELQLERSRWTVERAPPASDIYWNHLGLSKTSLGLRRIAVNTCLILMLLFFSSPLAIISGMQSAARIINVEAMDHAKSWLVWLQSSSWFWTIIFQFLPNVLIFVSMYIIIPSVLSYFSKFECHLTVSGEQRAALLKMVCFFLVNLILLRALVESSLESWILSMGRCYLDSVDCKQIEQYLSPSFLSRSSLSSLAFLITCTFLGISFDLLAPIPSIKHIMKKFRKNDMVQLVPEENEDYQLIHNGEETNNLRAPLMSEREDSGILNGIEGHDLSLYPINRSFHMPKQQFDFAQYYAFDITIFALTMIYSLFAPLVVPVGAVYFGYRYLVDKYNFLFVYRVRGFPAGNDGKLMDRVICIMQFCVIFFLAAMLLFFAVQGDSMKLQAICTLGLLVFYKLLPSRSDRFQPSLLEGMQTVNSFVDGPTDYEVFSQPDLDWSLYQS
;
A
#
# COMPACT_ATOMS: atom_id res chain seq x y z
N MET A 1 -25.05 16.94 30.16
CA MET A 1 -24.32 15.65 30.14
C MET A 1 -24.17 15.13 28.71
N GLU A 2 -25.17 15.30 27.83
CA GLU A 2 -25.07 15.01 26.39
C GLU A 2 -24.09 15.92 25.64
N ASP A 3 -24.00 17.22 25.97
CA ASP A 3 -23.02 18.12 25.32
C ASP A 3 -21.57 17.79 25.68
N ALA A 4 -21.33 17.29 26.90
CA ALA A 4 -20.02 16.81 27.32
C ALA A 4 -19.62 15.52 26.58
N LEU A 5 -20.59 14.65 26.25
CA LEU A 5 -20.38 13.43 25.47
C LEU A 5 -20.18 13.69 23.97
N ARG A 6 -20.68 14.83 23.45
CA ARG A 6 -20.38 15.33 22.10
C ARG A 6 -18.93 15.76 21.94
N ILE A 7 -18.39 16.46 22.95
CA ILE A 7 -17.04 17.03 22.94
C ILE A 7 -15.94 15.95 23.12
N THR A 8 -16.27 14.81 23.74
CA THR A 8 -15.29 13.74 23.97
C THR A 8 -15.12 12.78 22.81
N ARG A 9 -15.93 12.87 21.74
CA ARG A 9 -16.01 11.76 20.79
C ARG A 9 -14.97 11.77 19.68
N PHE A 10 -14.43 12.91 19.29
CA PHE A 10 -13.33 12.96 18.34
C PHE A 10 -12.56 14.25 18.62
N ARG A 11 -11.34 14.11 19.13
CA ARG A 11 -10.33 15.18 19.14
C ARG A 11 -9.27 14.75 18.13
N ASP A 12 -8.94 15.62 17.20
CA ASP A 12 -7.84 15.37 16.30
C ASP A 12 -6.54 15.42 17.09
N GLY A 13 -5.53 14.71 16.61
CA GLY A 13 -4.29 14.44 17.35
C GLY A 13 -3.44 15.67 17.73
N ASN A 14 -3.93 16.90 17.53
CA ASN A 14 -3.36 18.15 18.02
C ASN A 14 -4.11 18.74 19.23
N GLY A 15 -5.14 18.06 19.76
CA GLY A 15 -5.96 18.55 20.88
C GLY A 15 -7.16 19.41 20.46
N ASN A 16 -7.25 19.74 19.16
CA ASN A 16 -8.40 20.41 18.56
C ASN A 16 -9.61 19.46 18.55
N PRO A 17 -10.84 19.96 18.78
CA PRO A 17 -12.03 19.17 18.50
C PRO A 17 -11.94 18.71 17.06
N SER A 18 -12.11 17.40 16.80
CA SER A 18 -12.35 16.96 15.43
C SER A 18 -13.59 17.72 14.99
N ASP A 19 -13.45 18.48 13.92
CA ASP A 19 -14.53 19.34 13.48
C ASP A 19 -15.80 18.48 13.36
N PRO A 20 -16.90 18.83 14.05
CA PRO A 20 -18.17 18.14 13.88
C PRO A 20 -18.68 18.21 12.42
N ASN A 21 -18.05 19.03 11.57
CA ASN A 21 -18.20 19.08 10.11
C ASN A 21 -17.49 17.95 9.34
N SER A 22 -16.74 17.06 9.99
CA SER A 22 -16.15 15.87 9.34
C SER A 22 -17.18 14.79 8.97
N SER A 23 -18.48 15.12 9.02
CA SER A 23 -19.56 14.33 8.45
C SER A 23 -19.45 14.36 6.92
N SER A 24 -18.80 13.33 6.37
CA SER A 24 -18.48 13.20 4.95
C SER A 24 -19.69 13.48 4.05
N VAL A 25 -19.54 14.49 3.17
CA VAL A 25 -20.50 14.83 2.11
C VAL A 25 -20.72 13.66 1.13
N ALA A 26 -19.88 12.61 1.19
CA ALA A 26 -19.98 11.39 0.39
C ALA A 26 -21.38 10.76 0.34
N VAL A 27 -22.13 10.81 1.44
CA VAL A 27 -23.49 10.23 1.51
C VAL A 27 -24.48 10.97 0.60
N PHE A 28 -24.18 12.21 0.22
CA PHE A 28 -24.99 13.02 -0.69
C PHE A 28 -24.44 13.03 -2.12
N THR A 29 -23.26 12.45 -2.32
CA THR A 29 -22.50 12.56 -3.56
C THR A 29 -22.52 11.27 -4.37
N ILE A 30 -22.64 11.43 -5.69
CA ILE A 30 -22.40 10.34 -6.64
C ILE A 30 -21.11 10.61 -7.40
N MET A 31 -20.37 9.55 -7.69
CA MET A 31 -19.18 9.59 -8.55
C MET A 31 -19.55 9.01 -9.91
N ILE A 32 -19.22 9.74 -10.97
CA ILE A 32 -19.47 9.38 -12.35
C ILE A 32 -18.12 9.24 -13.03
N GLN A 33 -17.82 8.09 -13.63
CA GLN A 33 -16.58 7.87 -14.37
C GLN A 33 -16.87 7.65 -15.85
N GLY A 34 -15.94 8.05 -16.72
CA GLY A 34 -16.08 7.89 -18.18
C GLY A 34 -16.70 9.10 -18.87
N ILE A 35 -16.51 10.29 -18.29
CA ILE A 35 -16.93 11.57 -18.87
C ILE A 35 -15.84 12.06 -19.85
N PRO A 36 -16.21 12.76 -20.94
CA PRO A 36 -15.24 13.39 -21.84
C PRO A 36 -14.26 14.31 -21.09
N LYS A 37 -12.95 14.23 -21.41
CA LYS A 37 -11.91 15.04 -20.74
C LYS A 37 -12.04 16.54 -21.03
N THR A 38 -12.70 16.94 -22.12
CA THR A 38 -12.93 18.34 -22.49
C THR A 38 -13.92 19.07 -21.57
N LEU A 39 -14.70 18.32 -20.77
CA LEU A 39 -15.76 18.85 -19.91
C LEU A 39 -15.26 19.48 -18.61
N ALA A 40 -13.95 19.44 -18.33
CA ALA A 40 -13.39 20.09 -17.14
C ALA A 40 -13.32 21.62 -17.31
N ALA A 41 -13.02 22.10 -18.53
CA ALA A 41 -13.01 23.52 -18.84
C ALA A 41 -14.44 24.12 -18.82
N ASP A 42 -15.44 23.35 -19.30
CA ASP A 42 -16.84 23.77 -19.27
C ASP A 42 -17.74 22.71 -18.62
N LYS A 43 -18.10 22.98 -17.35
CA LYS A 43 -18.99 22.13 -16.54
C LYS A 43 -20.48 22.38 -16.77
N THR A 44 -20.86 23.42 -17.52
CA THR A 44 -22.27 23.80 -17.75
C THR A 44 -23.12 22.68 -18.36
N PRO A 45 -22.71 21.95 -19.43
CA PRO A 45 -23.55 20.90 -20.01
C PRO A 45 -23.85 19.75 -19.04
N LEU A 46 -22.90 19.44 -18.14
CA LEU A 46 -23.11 18.40 -17.12
C LEU A 46 -24.11 18.87 -16.06
N LYS A 47 -23.98 20.13 -15.63
CA LYS A 47 -24.89 20.74 -14.66
C LYS A 47 -26.31 20.79 -15.21
N ASP A 48 -26.49 21.27 -16.44
CA ASP A 48 -27.79 21.37 -17.09
C ASP A 48 -28.46 20.00 -17.26
N TYR A 49 -27.69 18.96 -17.60
CA TYR A 49 -28.21 17.59 -17.68
C TYR A 49 -28.78 17.10 -16.33
N PHE A 50 -28.05 17.34 -15.24
CA PHE A 50 -28.47 16.91 -13.90
C PHE A 50 -29.61 17.76 -13.36
N GLU A 51 -29.66 19.05 -13.66
CA GLU A 51 -30.78 19.93 -13.32
C GLU A 51 -32.05 19.56 -14.09
N HIS A 52 -31.94 19.23 -15.38
CA HIS A 52 -33.07 18.74 -16.17
C HIS A 52 -33.60 17.40 -15.64
N LYS A 53 -32.72 16.47 -15.25
CA LYS A 53 -33.12 15.14 -14.74
C LYS A 53 -33.62 15.17 -13.28
N TYR A 54 -33.08 16.07 -12.45
CA TYR A 54 -33.42 16.21 -11.03
C TYR A 54 -33.61 17.70 -10.66
N PRO A 55 -34.73 18.31 -11.05
CA PRO A 55 -34.94 19.75 -10.90
C PRO A 55 -34.88 20.19 -9.44
N GLY A 56 -34.07 21.23 -9.16
CA GLY A 56 -33.94 21.86 -7.84
C GLY A 56 -33.23 21.02 -6.77
N LYS A 57 -32.77 19.80 -7.09
CA LYS A 57 -32.18 18.84 -6.14
C LYS A 57 -30.67 18.73 -6.22
N VAL A 58 -30.05 19.26 -7.27
CA VAL A 58 -28.59 19.34 -7.40
C VAL A 58 -28.09 20.47 -6.49
N TYR A 59 -27.07 20.18 -5.67
CA TYR A 59 -26.39 21.16 -4.84
C TYR A 59 -25.18 21.72 -5.59
N ARG A 60 -24.23 20.85 -5.98
CA ARG A 60 -23.00 21.22 -6.71
C ARG A 60 -22.53 20.12 -7.65
N VAL A 61 -21.82 20.52 -8.71
CA VAL A 61 -21.17 19.62 -9.67
C VAL A 61 -19.70 19.99 -9.75
N ILE A 62 -18.84 19.00 -9.52
CA ILE A 62 -17.39 19.15 -9.39
C ILE A 62 -16.75 18.24 -10.44
N VAL A 63 -15.90 18.80 -11.30
CA VAL A 63 -15.18 18.07 -12.34
C VAL A 63 -13.68 18.29 -12.12
N PRO A 64 -12.96 17.35 -11.51
CA PRO A 64 -11.52 17.48 -11.29
C PRO A 64 -10.71 17.45 -12.61
N PHE A 65 -9.61 18.20 -12.61
CA PHE A 65 -8.58 18.15 -13.65
C PHE A 65 -7.73 16.87 -13.55
N ASP A 66 -6.97 16.57 -14.60
CA ASP A 66 -6.03 15.45 -14.64
C ASP A 66 -4.81 15.71 -13.73
N LEU A 67 -4.97 15.38 -12.45
CA LEU A 67 -3.98 15.58 -11.38
C LEU A 67 -2.74 14.68 -11.56
N CYS A 68 -2.90 13.48 -12.15
CA CYS A 68 -1.77 12.61 -12.49
C CYS A 68 -0.75 13.35 -13.36
N THR A 69 -1.23 13.97 -14.43
CA THR A 69 -0.36 14.70 -15.35
C THR A 69 0.21 15.94 -14.70
N LEU A 70 -0.53 16.61 -13.84
CA LEU A 70 -0.03 17.80 -13.14
C LEU A 70 1.14 17.47 -12.21
N GLU A 71 1.04 16.42 -11.40
CA GLU A 71 2.12 15.99 -10.50
C GLU A 71 3.37 15.57 -11.29
N TYR A 72 3.18 14.81 -12.38
CA TYR A 72 4.28 14.46 -13.29
C TYR A 72 4.95 15.70 -13.89
N LEU A 73 4.17 16.70 -14.32
CA LEU A 73 4.70 17.94 -14.87
C LEU A 73 5.44 18.74 -13.79
N ALA A 74 4.93 18.79 -12.56
CA ALA A 74 5.57 19.48 -11.44
C ALA A 74 6.90 18.81 -11.03
N GLU A 75 6.94 17.47 -10.97
CA GLU A 75 8.15 16.71 -10.65
C GLU A 75 9.23 16.88 -11.75
N GLU A 76 8.84 16.76 -13.02
CA GLU A 76 9.75 17.00 -14.14
C GLU A 76 10.23 18.45 -14.17
N TRP A 77 9.40 19.41 -13.75
CA TRP A 77 9.78 20.83 -13.69
C TRP A 77 10.83 21.05 -12.61
N GLY A 78 10.63 20.47 -11.42
CA GLY A 78 11.62 20.48 -10.35
C GLY A 78 12.96 19.87 -10.79
N LYS A 79 12.93 18.72 -11.49
CA LYS A 79 14.15 18.09 -12.04
C LYS A 79 14.85 18.96 -13.07
N VAL A 80 14.11 19.60 -13.97
CA VAL A 80 14.67 20.50 -14.99
C VAL A 80 15.26 21.75 -14.34
N ARG A 81 14.56 22.37 -13.38
CA ARG A 81 15.06 23.53 -12.60
C ARG A 81 16.37 23.19 -11.89
N ASN A 82 16.42 22.07 -11.18
CA ASN A 82 17.62 21.65 -10.46
C ASN A 82 18.78 21.38 -11.43
N LYS A 83 18.52 20.75 -12.58
CA LYS A 83 19.55 20.55 -13.62
C LYS A 83 20.05 21.86 -14.23
N ILE A 84 19.19 22.84 -14.43
CA ILE A 84 19.57 24.18 -14.93
C ILE A 84 20.48 24.86 -13.90
N SER A 85 20.04 24.95 -12.63
CA SER A 85 20.83 25.58 -11.58
C SER A 85 22.20 24.92 -11.36
N TRP A 86 22.27 23.58 -11.43
CA TRP A 86 23.51 22.84 -11.35
C TRP A 86 24.44 23.15 -12.54
N LEU A 87 23.88 23.26 -13.74
CA LEU A 87 24.64 23.51 -14.95
C LEU A 87 25.12 24.97 -15.00
N GLU A 88 24.29 25.94 -14.59
CA GLU A 88 24.66 27.34 -14.41
C GLU A 88 25.80 27.49 -13.39
N ALA A 89 25.66 26.91 -12.19
CA ALA A 89 26.71 26.94 -11.18
C ALA A 89 28.03 26.31 -11.67
N ARG A 90 27.95 25.25 -12.47
CA ARG A 90 29.12 24.62 -13.08
C ARG A 90 29.79 25.50 -14.14
N MET A 91 29.01 26.21 -14.95
CA MET A 91 29.55 27.16 -15.94
C MET A 91 30.16 28.37 -15.25
N ASP A 92 29.51 28.92 -14.22
CA ASP A 92 30.02 30.04 -13.45
C ASP A 92 31.33 29.69 -12.75
N ALA A 93 31.40 28.49 -12.13
CA ALA A 93 32.65 27.99 -11.55
C ALA A 93 33.75 27.85 -12.61
N ARG A 94 33.43 27.36 -13.80
CA ARG A 94 34.38 27.23 -14.91
C ARG A 94 34.88 28.58 -15.41
N ASN A 95 33.98 29.55 -15.58
CA ASN A 95 34.32 30.91 -15.97
C ASN A 95 35.21 31.58 -14.93
N LEU A 96 34.91 31.42 -13.64
CA LEU A 96 35.77 31.89 -12.55
C LEU A 96 37.16 31.24 -12.62
N PHE A 97 37.23 29.92 -12.82
CA PHE A 97 38.51 29.21 -12.98
C PHE A 97 39.30 29.70 -14.21
N ASP A 98 38.64 29.99 -15.33
CA ASP A 98 39.28 30.53 -16.53
C ASP A 98 39.74 32.00 -16.34
N GLU A 99 39.03 32.79 -15.52
CA GLU A 99 39.42 34.15 -15.14
C GLU A 99 40.63 34.17 -14.19
N PHE A 100 40.67 33.26 -13.19
CA PHE A 100 41.85 33.06 -12.34
C PHE A 100 43.05 32.48 -13.10
N ALA A 101 42.82 31.63 -14.11
CA ALA A 101 43.89 31.07 -14.95
C ALA A 101 44.56 32.10 -15.87
N GLN A 102 43.97 33.28 -16.07
CA GLN A 102 44.61 34.38 -16.79
C GLN A 102 45.62 35.17 -15.95
N ASP A 103 45.54 35.10 -14.62
CA ASP A 103 46.45 35.80 -13.70
C ASP A 103 47.59 34.94 -13.13
N GLU A 104 47.51 33.60 -13.18
CA GLU A 104 48.61 32.71 -12.82
C GLU A 104 49.19 31.95 -14.03
N SER A 105 50.20 32.56 -14.66
CA SER A 105 51.15 31.79 -15.45
C SER A 105 52.03 30.95 -14.51
N GLN A 106 52.00 29.63 -14.70
CA GLN A 106 52.85 28.58 -14.10
C GLN A 106 52.32 27.90 -12.84
N THR A 107 51.45 26.91 -13.04
CA THR A 107 51.53 25.67 -12.26
C THR A 107 51.54 24.45 -13.20
N ASP A 108 52.43 23.51 -12.91
CA ASP A 108 52.66 22.29 -13.69
C ASP A 108 51.44 21.34 -13.65
N GLU A 109 50.42 21.61 -14.47
CA GLU A 109 49.41 20.61 -14.80
C GLU A 109 50.04 19.50 -15.64
N HIS A 110 49.92 18.25 -15.18
CA HIS A 110 50.40 17.06 -15.89
C HIS A 110 49.90 17.04 -17.35
N TRP A 111 50.82 16.86 -18.31
CA TRP A 111 50.53 16.85 -19.75
C TRP A 111 49.39 15.91 -20.18
N ILE A 112 49.16 14.82 -19.43
CA ILE A 112 48.09 13.84 -19.64
C ILE A 112 46.73 14.45 -19.32
N VAL A 113 46.62 15.23 -18.25
CA VAL A 113 45.38 15.92 -17.84
C VAL A 113 45.00 16.94 -18.91
N ARG A 114 45.97 17.73 -19.38
CA ARG A 114 45.77 18.69 -20.49
C ARG A 114 45.28 18.01 -21.77
N ARG A 115 45.91 16.90 -22.15
CA ARG A 115 45.55 16.13 -23.36
C ARG A 115 44.21 15.42 -23.24
N CYS A 116 43.84 14.93 -22.05
CA CYS A 116 42.50 14.42 -21.77
C CYS A 116 41.45 15.53 -21.82
N LYS A 117 41.75 16.72 -21.28
CA LYS A 117 40.86 17.89 -21.30
C LYS A 117 40.59 18.36 -22.74
N GLU A 118 41.64 18.41 -23.57
CA GLU A 118 41.56 18.72 -25.01
C GLU A 118 40.80 17.65 -25.80
N LEU A 119 41.06 16.36 -25.57
CA LEU A 119 40.33 15.27 -26.21
C LEU A 119 38.85 15.22 -25.80
N TRP A 120 38.54 15.55 -24.54
CA TRP A 120 37.17 15.62 -24.05
C TRP A 120 36.44 16.83 -24.63
N ALA A 121 37.08 18.01 -24.68
CA ALA A 121 36.53 19.21 -25.32
C ALA A 121 36.26 18.96 -26.83
N MET A 122 37.21 18.36 -27.53
CA MET A 122 37.09 18.04 -28.95
C MET A 122 36.04 16.95 -29.20
N ALA A 123 35.88 15.97 -28.30
CA ALA A 123 34.81 14.97 -28.36
C ALA A 123 33.43 15.58 -28.06
N ALA A 124 33.34 16.50 -27.10
CA ALA A 124 32.11 17.20 -26.73
C ALA A 124 31.61 18.11 -27.87
N GLU A 125 32.52 18.83 -28.54
CA GLU A 125 32.21 19.63 -29.73
C GLU A 125 31.72 18.75 -30.89
N ARG A 126 32.41 17.63 -31.16
CA ARG A 126 32.06 16.72 -32.28
C ARG A 126 30.74 15.98 -32.06
N LEU A 127 30.32 15.81 -30.81
CA LEU A 127 29.04 15.22 -30.42
C LEU A 127 27.93 16.26 -30.18
N GLY A 128 28.22 17.56 -30.29
CA GLY A 128 27.25 18.64 -30.07
C GLY A 128 26.75 18.76 -28.62
N PHE A 129 27.55 18.32 -27.65
CA PHE A 129 27.29 18.44 -26.21
C PHE A 129 28.05 19.65 -25.64
N THR A 130 27.88 20.84 -26.22
CA THR A 130 28.33 22.07 -25.54
C THR A 130 27.42 22.34 -24.34
N ASP A 131 27.99 22.82 -23.24
CA ASP A 131 27.23 23.14 -22.02
C ASP A 131 26.14 24.17 -22.33
N GLU A 132 26.41 25.11 -23.25
CA GLU A 132 25.46 26.11 -23.76
C GLU A 132 24.27 25.48 -24.53
N GLU A 133 24.52 24.50 -25.40
CA GLU A 133 23.45 23.82 -26.14
C GLU A 133 22.61 22.93 -25.21
N MET A 134 23.23 22.32 -24.19
CA MET A 134 22.53 21.59 -23.15
C MET A 134 21.66 22.53 -22.30
N LEU A 135 22.17 23.71 -21.93
CA LEU A 135 21.40 24.74 -21.23
C LEU A 135 20.22 25.20 -22.08
N ARG A 136 20.43 25.48 -23.37
CA ARG A 136 19.36 25.88 -24.30
C ARG A 136 18.26 24.83 -24.41
N LYS A 137 18.62 23.54 -24.50
CA LYS A 137 17.65 22.43 -24.50
C LYS A 137 16.87 22.35 -23.20
N LEU A 138 17.51 22.57 -22.05
CA LEU A 138 16.86 22.58 -20.75
C LEU A 138 15.94 23.79 -20.56
N GLN A 139 16.35 24.98 -20.99
CA GLN A 139 15.53 26.19 -20.99
C GLN A 139 14.30 26.05 -21.90
N MET A 140 14.46 25.48 -23.10
CA MET A 140 13.34 25.17 -23.98
C MET A 140 12.36 24.19 -23.33
N LYS A 141 12.87 23.16 -22.65
CA LYS A 141 12.04 22.23 -21.86
C LYS A 141 11.33 22.95 -20.71
N LYS A 142 11.99 23.84 -19.97
CA LYS A 142 11.40 24.65 -18.89
C LYS A 142 10.23 25.48 -19.43
N LEU A 143 10.38 26.11 -20.60
CA LEU A 143 9.34 26.94 -21.22
C LEU A 143 8.13 26.11 -21.65
N VAL A 144 8.35 24.99 -22.35
CA VAL A 144 7.26 24.07 -22.76
C VAL A 144 6.50 23.54 -21.54
N LEU A 145 7.21 23.25 -20.46
CA LEU A 145 6.63 22.72 -19.24
C LEU A 145 5.84 23.78 -18.47
N SER A 146 6.38 25.01 -18.38
CA SER A 146 5.69 26.17 -17.81
C SER A 146 4.40 26.49 -18.54
N SER A 147 4.41 26.47 -19.88
CA SER A 147 3.20 26.65 -20.71
C SER A 147 2.13 25.59 -20.43
N LYS A 148 2.52 24.33 -20.22
CA LYS A 148 1.55 23.30 -19.83
C LYS A 148 1.02 23.49 -18.42
N LEU A 149 1.86 23.99 -17.50
CA LEU A 149 1.47 24.25 -16.12
C LEU A 149 0.51 25.45 -16.03
N SER A 150 0.68 26.48 -16.89
CA SER A 150 -0.24 27.61 -16.98
C SER A 150 -1.64 27.18 -17.44
N ASP A 151 -1.76 26.17 -18.32
CA ASP A 151 -3.07 25.64 -18.72
C ASP A 151 -3.87 25.11 -17.51
N TYR A 152 -3.20 24.53 -16.51
CA TYR A 152 -3.84 24.09 -15.25
C TYR A 152 -4.21 25.25 -14.35
N LYS A 153 -3.35 26.28 -14.26
CA LYS A 153 -3.63 27.51 -13.49
C LYS A 153 -4.84 28.26 -14.04
N GLU A 154 -4.97 28.31 -15.36
CA GLU A 154 -6.06 29.00 -16.06
C GLU A 154 -7.36 28.17 -16.10
N GLY A 155 -7.32 26.89 -15.70
CA GLY A 155 -8.48 26.00 -15.73
C GLY A 155 -8.84 25.47 -17.13
N CYS A 156 -7.92 25.62 -18.10
CA CYS A 156 -8.07 25.15 -19.48
C CYS A 156 -7.60 23.70 -19.67
N ALA A 157 -7.02 23.10 -18.63
CA ALA A 157 -6.45 21.75 -18.66
C ALA A 157 -7.49 20.64 -18.90
N PRO A 158 -7.06 19.47 -19.44
CA PRO A 158 -7.93 18.32 -19.58
C PRO A 158 -8.41 17.79 -18.23
N GLY A 159 -9.66 17.34 -18.21
CA GLY A 159 -10.29 16.71 -17.05
C GLY A 159 -9.80 15.29 -16.79
N ALA A 160 -9.96 14.83 -15.55
CA ALA A 160 -9.67 13.45 -15.16
C ALA A 160 -10.65 12.42 -15.76
N GLY A 161 -11.75 12.85 -16.39
CA GLY A 161 -12.82 11.98 -16.89
C GLY A 161 -13.73 11.42 -15.79
N ILE A 162 -13.71 12.06 -14.62
CA ILE A 162 -14.53 11.76 -13.45
C ILE A 162 -15.26 13.05 -13.06
N ALA A 163 -16.48 12.94 -12.54
CA ALA A 163 -17.19 14.04 -11.90
C ALA A 163 -17.89 13.58 -10.63
N PHE A 164 -18.01 14.51 -9.70
CA PHE A 164 -18.76 14.36 -8.46
C PHE A 164 -19.99 15.27 -8.52
N VAL A 165 -21.17 14.69 -8.30
CA VAL A 165 -22.43 15.42 -8.23
C VAL A 165 -22.99 15.28 -6.83
N VAL A 166 -23.09 16.42 -6.13
CA VAL A 166 -23.63 16.52 -4.78
C VAL A 166 -25.11 16.87 -4.89
N PHE A 167 -25.98 16.05 -4.28
CA PHE A 167 -27.42 16.32 -4.20
C PHE A 167 -27.79 16.90 -2.85
N LYS A 168 -28.90 17.65 -2.77
CA LYS A 168 -29.41 18.19 -1.51
C LYS A 168 -29.89 17.11 -0.53
N ASP A 169 -30.36 15.98 -1.07
CA ASP A 169 -30.93 14.86 -0.29
C ASP A 169 -30.23 13.53 -0.59
N VAL A 170 -30.03 12.71 0.45
CA VAL A 170 -29.49 11.34 0.33
C VAL A 170 -30.40 10.46 -0.53
N TYR A 171 -31.72 10.60 -0.39
CA TYR A 171 -32.69 9.85 -1.18
C TYR A 171 -32.48 10.06 -2.68
N THR A 172 -32.26 11.31 -3.09
CA THR A 172 -32.05 11.66 -4.50
C THR A 172 -30.75 11.07 -5.02
N ALA A 173 -29.67 11.10 -4.25
CA ALA A 173 -28.41 10.46 -4.60
C ALA A 173 -28.56 8.93 -4.77
N ASN A 174 -29.25 8.26 -3.82
CA ASN A 174 -29.52 6.83 -3.90
C ASN A 174 -30.44 6.46 -5.07
N LYS A 175 -31.47 7.27 -5.33
CA LYS A 175 -32.35 7.13 -6.49
C LYS A 175 -31.56 7.26 -7.78
N ALA A 176 -30.69 8.27 -7.89
CA ALA A 176 -29.85 8.48 -9.07
C ALA A 176 -28.96 7.28 -9.39
N VAL A 177 -28.29 6.70 -8.38
CA VAL A 177 -27.48 5.49 -8.56
C VAL A 177 -28.33 4.30 -9.04
N ARG A 178 -29.55 4.13 -8.52
CA ARG A 178 -30.46 3.05 -8.95
C ARG A 178 -30.96 3.27 -10.39
N ASP A 179 -31.38 4.48 -10.71
CA ASP A 179 -31.91 4.84 -12.03
C ASP A 179 -30.85 4.60 -13.12
N PHE A 180 -29.63 5.09 -12.92
CA PHE A 180 -28.55 4.87 -13.88
C PHE A 180 -28.11 3.40 -13.99
N ARG A 181 -28.19 2.62 -12.90
CA ARG A 181 -27.93 1.17 -12.94
C ARG A 181 -29.02 0.41 -13.69
N LEU A 182 -30.29 0.80 -13.55
CA LEU A 182 -31.41 0.20 -14.25
C LEU A 182 -31.38 0.54 -15.74
N GLU A 183 -31.11 1.80 -16.08
CA GLU A 183 -30.96 2.26 -17.46
C GLU A 183 -29.83 1.49 -18.17
N ARG A 184 -28.68 1.32 -17.53
CA ARG A 184 -27.55 0.53 -18.09
C ARG A 184 -27.90 -0.93 -18.39
N LYS A 185 -28.79 -1.55 -17.60
CA LYS A 185 -29.22 -2.94 -17.83
C LYS A 185 -30.31 -3.05 -18.89
N LYS A 186 -31.09 -1.98 -19.09
CA LYS A 186 -32.28 -1.97 -19.93
C LYS A 186 -32.02 -1.47 -21.35
N THR A 187 -30.82 -1.00 -21.70
CA THR A 187 -30.52 -0.43 -23.03
C THR A 187 -30.83 -1.43 -24.15
N PRO A 188 -31.99 -1.30 -24.84
CA PRO A 188 -32.27 -2.08 -26.02
C PRO A 188 -31.51 -1.43 -27.18
N ILE A 189 -31.03 -2.27 -28.10
CA ILE A 189 -30.45 -1.80 -29.37
C ILE A 189 -31.57 -1.05 -30.11
N GLY A 190 -31.41 0.27 -30.32
CA GLY A 190 -32.33 1.06 -31.17
C GLY A 190 -33.06 2.26 -30.55
N ARG A 191 -32.70 2.78 -29.37
CA ARG A 191 -33.23 4.10 -28.91
C ARG A 191 -32.39 5.27 -29.44
N PHE A 192 -33.07 6.32 -29.91
CA PHE A 192 -32.46 7.62 -30.19
C PHE A 192 -32.05 8.29 -28.88
N PHE A 193 -30.77 8.65 -28.77
CA PHE A 193 -30.25 9.41 -27.63
C PHE A 193 -30.44 10.91 -27.91
N PRO A 194 -30.91 11.71 -26.94
CA PRO A 194 -30.93 13.17 -27.09
C PRO A 194 -29.50 13.69 -27.33
N VAL A 195 -29.37 14.77 -28.10
CA VAL A 195 -28.07 15.35 -28.52
C VAL A 195 -27.16 15.63 -27.33
N MET A 196 -27.73 16.09 -26.21
CA MET A 196 -27.01 16.32 -24.95
C MET A 196 -26.35 15.04 -24.40
N GLU A 197 -27.03 13.89 -24.47
CA GLU A 197 -26.47 12.61 -23.99
C GLU A 197 -25.38 12.04 -24.91
N LEU A 198 -25.44 12.37 -26.20
CA LEU A 198 -24.39 12.03 -27.17
C LEU A 198 -23.14 12.87 -26.93
N GLN A 199 -23.30 14.19 -26.75
CA GLN A 199 -22.20 15.10 -26.42
C GLN A 199 -21.50 14.70 -25.11
N LEU A 200 -22.27 14.21 -24.14
CA LEU A 200 -21.79 13.75 -22.85
C LEU A 200 -21.23 12.31 -22.86
N GLU A 201 -21.26 11.60 -24.00
CA GLU A 201 -20.87 10.18 -24.14
C GLU A 201 -21.50 9.27 -23.07
N ARG A 202 -22.82 9.43 -22.83
CA ARG A 202 -23.55 8.80 -21.73
C ARG A 202 -23.42 7.27 -21.63
N SER A 203 -23.17 6.58 -22.74
CA SER A 203 -23.01 5.12 -22.81
C SER A 203 -21.77 4.60 -22.07
N ARG A 204 -20.74 5.44 -21.91
CA ARG A 204 -19.48 5.08 -21.24
C ARG A 204 -19.52 5.28 -19.72
N TRP A 205 -20.58 5.88 -19.21
CA TRP A 205 -20.67 6.31 -17.82
C TRP A 205 -20.87 5.15 -16.85
N THR A 206 -20.05 5.13 -15.81
CA THR A 206 -20.24 4.25 -14.66
C THR A 206 -20.52 5.10 -13.44
N VAL A 207 -21.76 5.01 -12.93
CA VAL A 207 -22.23 5.80 -11.78
C VAL A 207 -22.24 4.94 -10.53
N GLU A 208 -21.50 5.39 -9.52
CA GLU A 208 -21.40 4.75 -8.21
C GLU A 208 -21.57 5.78 -7.09
N ARG A 209 -21.77 5.30 -5.86
CA ARG A 209 -21.75 6.18 -4.69
C ARG A 209 -20.33 6.71 -4.52
N ALA A 210 -20.19 8.00 -4.24
CA ALA A 210 -18.86 8.58 -4.06
C ALA A 210 -18.23 8.00 -2.78
N PRO A 211 -16.96 7.55 -2.84
CA PRO A 211 -16.19 7.30 -1.63
C PRO A 211 -15.85 8.65 -0.95
N PRO A 212 -15.52 8.66 0.35
CA PRO A 212 -15.08 9.86 1.03
C PRO A 212 -13.90 10.51 0.30
N ALA A 213 -13.82 11.84 0.31
CA ALA A 213 -12.75 12.57 -0.36
C ALA A 213 -11.34 12.15 0.14
N SER A 214 -11.21 11.83 1.43
CA SER A 214 -9.98 11.31 2.04
C SER A 214 -9.60 9.89 1.61
N ASP A 215 -10.54 9.11 1.06
CA ASP A 215 -10.31 7.74 0.57
C ASP A 215 -9.89 7.71 -0.90
N ILE A 216 -9.91 8.85 -1.60
CA ILE A 216 -9.57 8.95 -3.02
C ILE A 216 -8.08 9.26 -3.17
N TYR A 217 -7.39 8.50 -4.03
CA TYR A 217 -6.05 8.86 -4.49
C TYR A 217 -6.15 9.91 -5.59
N TRP A 218 -6.10 11.18 -5.20
CA TRP A 218 -6.18 12.33 -6.10
C TRP A 218 -5.11 12.30 -7.20
N ASN A 219 -3.91 11.85 -6.86
CA ASN A 219 -2.77 11.67 -7.75
C ASN A 219 -2.96 10.58 -8.82
N HIS A 220 -3.98 9.72 -8.70
CA HIS A 220 -4.30 8.68 -9.68
C HIS A 220 -5.49 9.08 -10.59
N LEU A 221 -6.09 10.27 -10.41
CA LEU A 221 -7.17 10.76 -11.26
C LEU A 221 -6.64 11.17 -12.65
N GLY A 222 -7.20 10.56 -13.70
CA GLY A 222 -6.91 10.89 -15.11
C GLY A 222 -6.26 9.76 -15.91
N LEU A 223 -5.88 8.66 -15.25
CA LEU A 223 -5.35 7.46 -15.89
C LEU A 223 -6.36 6.83 -16.86
N SER A 224 -5.87 6.41 -18.03
CA SER A 224 -6.70 5.74 -19.04
C SER A 224 -7.11 4.34 -18.60
N LYS A 225 -8.35 3.94 -18.89
CA LYS A 225 -8.86 2.59 -18.56
C LYS A 225 -8.01 1.47 -19.17
N THR A 226 -7.42 1.70 -20.35
CA THR A 226 -6.52 0.76 -21.03
C THR A 226 -5.20 0.58 -20.29
N SER A 227 -4.58 1.68 -19.83
CA SER A 227 -3.34 1.61 -19.05
C SER A 227 -3.53 0.86 -17.73
N LEU A 228 -4.64 1.11 -17.02
CA LEU A 228 -5.02 0.39 -15.81
C LEU A 228 -5.27 -1.10 -16.07
N GLY A 229 -5.91 -1.43 -17.21
CA GLY A 229 -6.12 -2.81 -17.63
C GLY A 229 -4.80 -3.56 -17.88
N LEU A 230 -3.86 -2.95 -18.60
CA LEU A 230 -2.55 -3.56 -18.87
C LEU A 230 -1.74 -3.77 -17.58
N ARG A 231 -1.73 -2.79 -16.67
CA ARG A 231 -1.07 -2.91 -15.37
C ARG A 231 -1.64 -4.07 -14.55
N ARG A 232 -2.97 -4.23 -14.52
CA ARG A 232 -3.62 -5.35 -13.83
C ARG A 232 -3.27 -6.70 -14.44
N ILE A 233 -3.21 -6.81 -15.76
CA ILE A 233 -2.77 -8.04 -16.44
C ILE A 233 -1.31 -8.34 -16.08
N ALA A 234 -0.42 -7.35 -16.15
CA ALA A 234 0.99 -7.50 -15.80
C ALA A 234 1.18 -7.96 -14.34
N VAL A 235 0.47 -7.35 -13.39
CA VAL A 235 0.52 -7.74 -11.97
C VAL A 235 -0.03 -9.15 -11.77
N ASN A 236 -1.17 -9.50 -12.37
CA ASN A 236 -1.71 -10.86 -12.24
C ASN A 236 -0.78 -11.91 -12.85
N THR A 237 -0.18 -11.65 -14.01
CA THR A 237 0.82 -12.53 -14.61
C THR A 237 2.04 -12.69 -13.71
N CYS A 238 2.53 -11.58 -13.12
CA CYS A 238 3.64 -11.61 -12.18
C CYS A 238 3.28 -12.36 -10.88
N LEU A 239 2.04 -12.23 -10.38
CA LEU A 239 1.56 -12.96 -9.22
C LEU A 239 1.50 -14.47 -9.47
N ILE A 240 1.04 -14.90 -10.64
CA ILE A 240 1.03 -16.32 -11.03
C ILE A 240 2.47 -16.84 -11.11
N LEU A 241 3.37 -16.07 -11.73
CA LEU A 241 4.80 -16.37 -11.77
C LEU A 241 5.38 -16.50 -10.36
N MET A 242 5.12 -15.52 -9.50
CA MET A 242 5.56 -15.53 -8.10
C MET A 242 5.03 -16.74 -7.34
N LEU A 243 3.77 -17.11 -7.53
CA LEU A 243 3.17 -18.28 -6.90
C LEU A 243 3.84 -19.59 -7.34
N LEU A 244 4.26 -19.70 -8.60
CA LEU A 244 4.97 -20.88 -9.11
C LEU A 244 6.43 -20.94 -8.63
N PHE A 245 7.15 -19.82 -8.68
CA PHE A 245 8.60 -19.77 -8.40
C PHE A 245 8.95 -19.55 -6.91
N PHE A 246 8.10 -18.83 -6.16
CA PHE A 246 8.26 -18.58 -4.71
C PHE A 246 7.45 -19.54 -3.83
N SER A 247 6.95 -20.61 -4.45
CA SER A 247 6.75 -21.96 -3.96
C SER A 247 7.16 -22.31 -2.53
N SER A 248 8.45 -22.13 -2.28
CA SER A 248 9.05 -22.26 -0.98
C SER A 248 10.44 -21.63 -1.10
N PRO A 249 10.89 -20.84 -0.13
CA PRO A 249 12.29 -20.45 -0.04
C PRO A 249 13.23 -21.66 -0.10
N LEU A 250 12.77 -22.83 0.40
CA LEU A 250 13.48 -24.11 0.31
C LEU A 250 13.55 -24.65 -1.13
N ALA A 251 12.49 -24.46 -1.93
CA ALA A 251 12.48 -24.85 -3.34
C ALA A 251 13.39 -23.95 -4.19
N ILE A 252 13.50 -22.67 -3.84
CA ILE A 252 14.47 -21.75 -4.46
C ILE A 252 15.89 -22.16 -4.06
N ILE A 253 16.15 -22.44 -2.78
CA ILE A 253 17.48 -22.87 -2.34
C ILE A 253 17.86 -24.21 -2.98
N SER A 254 16.96 -25.19 -3.01
CA SER A 254 17.23 -26.50 -3.61
C SER A 254 17.34 -26.42 -5.14
N GLY A 255 16.50 -25.62 -5.79
CA GLY A 255 16.57 -25.32 -7.21
C GLY A 255 17.85 -24.58 -7.57
N MET A 256 18.27 -23.61 -6.76
CA MET A 256 19.53 -22.86 -6.93
C MET A 256 20.74 -23.75 -6.67
N GLN A 257 20.71 -24.64 -5.68
CA GLN A 257 21.77 -25.63 -5.47
C GLN A 257 21.88 -26.59 -6.66
N SER A 258 20.74 -27.00 -7.23
CA SER A 258 20.69 -27.88 -8.40
C SER A 258 21.18 -27.16 -9.66
N ALA A 259 20.76 -25.91 -9.89
CA ALA A 259 21.18 -25.08 -11.01
C ALA A 259 22.67 -24.68 -10.91
N ALA A 260 23.14 -24.32 -9.71
CA ALA A 260 24.54 -24.01 -9.47
C ALA A 260 25.44 -25.24 -9.65
N ARG A 261 24.96 -26.44 -9.29
CA ARG A 261 25.67 -27.70 -9.59
C ARG A 261 25.78 -27.97 -11.10
N ILE A 262 24.80 -27.54 -11.90
CA ILE A 262 24.83 -27.67 -13.36
C ILE A 262 25.82 -26.67 -13.98
N ILE A 263 25.97 -25.48 -13.40
CA ILE A 263 26.81 -24.40 -13.94
C ILE A 263 28.28 -24.54 -13.52
N ASN A 264 28.56 -24.88 -12.26
CA ASN A 264 29.93 -25.06 -11.73
C ASN A 264 29.96 -26.05 -10.55
N VAL A 265 30.34 -27.30 -10.81
CA VAL A 265 30.44 -28.36 -9.79
C VAL A 265 31.52 -28.03 -8.74
N GLU A 266 32.69 -27.54 -9.18
CA GLU A 266 33.83 -27.25 -8.29
C GLU A 266 33.55 -26.11 -7.29
N ALA A 267 32.83 -25.07 -7.71
CA ALA A 267 32.46 -23.95 -6.84
C ALA A 267 31.48 -24.38 -5.73
N MET A 268 30.60 -25.34 -6.01
CA MET A 268 29.65 -25.86 -5.03
C MET A 268 30.34 -26.73 -3.97
N ASP A 269 31.31 -27.55 -4.37
CA ASP A 269 32.06 -28.39 -3.44
C ASP A 269 33.00 -27.56 -2.54
N HIS A 270 33.57 -26.46 -3.07
CA HIS A 270 34.25 -25.45 -2.26
C HIS A 270 33.32 -24.74 -1.26
N ALA A 271 32.11 -24.37 -1.67
CA ALA A 271 31.14 -23.75 -0.76
C ALA A 271 30.68 -24.71 0.36
N LYS A 272 30.45 -25.99 0.03
CA LYS A 272 30.08 -27.02 1.02
C LYS A 272 31.20 -27.32 2.00
N SER A 273 32.43 -27.47 1.52
CA SER A 273 33.59 -27.70 2.39
C SER A 273 33.87 -26.49 3.29
N TRP A 274 33.73 -25.27 2.78
CA TRP A 274 33.79 -24.06 3.59
C TRP A 274 32.69 -24.00 4.65
N LEU A 275 31.43 -24.36 4.31
CA LEU A 275 30.33 -24.43 5.28
C LEU A 275 30.61 -25.44 6.40
N VAL A 276 31.11 -26.63 6.05
CA VAL A 276 31.47 -27.67 7.03
C VAL A 276 32.62 -27.21 7.92
N TRP A 277 33.63 -26.55 7.35
CA TRP A 277 34.72 -25.94 8.12
C TRP A 277 34.20 -24.84 9.07
N LEU A 278 33.30 -23.96 8.62
CA LEU A 278 32.73 -22.89 9.44
C LEU A 278 31.91 -23.46 10.60
N GLN A 279 31.14 -24.51 10.35
CA GLN A 279 30.36 -25.22 11.37
C GLN A 279 31.28 -25.90 12.40
N SER A 280 32.41 -26.47 11.95
CA SER A 280 33.39 -27.09 12.85
C SER A 280 34.21 -26.07 13.65
N SER A 281 34.26 -24.81 13.23
CA SER A 281 35.12 -23.79 13.83
C SER A 281 34.62 -23.28 15.19
N SER A 282 33.30 -23.15 15.37
CA SER A 282 32.72 -22.66 16.62
C SER A 282 31.31 -23.19 16.86
N TRP A 283 31.01 -23.50 18.13
CA TRP A 283 29.67 -23.86 18.58
C TRP A 283 28.61 -22.81 18.20
N PHE A 284 29.00 -21.53 18.15
CA PHE A 284 28.13 -20.41 17.76
C PHE A 284 27.68 -20.50 16.29
N TRP A 285 28.59 -20.84 15.38
CA TRP A 285 28.27 -21.00 13.97
C TRP A 285 27.36 -22.20 13.71
N THR A 286 27.55 -23.30 14.46
CA THR A 286 26.64 -24.45 14.42
C THR A 286 25.22 -24.07 14.81
N ILE A 287 25.05 -23.28 15.88
CA ILE A 287 23.75 -22.77 16.29
C ILE A 287 23.15 -21.87 15.19
N ILE A 288 23.92 -20.92 14.65
CA ILE A 288 23.42 -20.03 13.58
C ILE A 288 22.93 -20.82 12.38
N PHE A 289 23.73 -21.75 11.83
CA PHE A 289 23.34 -22.48 10.63
C PHE A 289 22.18 -23.45 10.85
N GLN A 290 21.99 -23.94 12.08
CA GLN A 290 20.83 -24.75 12.43
C GLN A 290 19.52 -23.94 12.41
N PHE A 291 19.56 -22.67 12.81
CA PHE A 291 18.38 -21.79 12.82
C PHE A 291 18.22 -20.93 11.56
N LEU A 292 19.29 -20.74 10.77
CA LEU A 292 19.33 -19.86 9.59
C LEU A 292 18.26 -20.20 8.53
N PRO A 293 18.00 -21.48 8.18
CA PRO A 293 16.91 -21.82 7.25
C PRO A 293 15.54 -21.37 7.77
N ASN A 294 15.27 -21.54 9.07
CA ASN A 294 14.00 -21.17 9.69
C ASN A 294 13.85 -19.64 9.76
N VAL A 295 14.92 -18.92 10.08
CA VAL A 295 14.94 -17.46 10.09
C VAL A 295 14.77 -16.91 8.67
N LEU A 296 15.42 -17.50 7.67
CA LEU A 296 15.29 -17.09 6.28
C LEU A 296 13.87 -17.31 5.74
N ILE A 297 13.22 -18.43 6.09
CA ILE A 297 11.81 -18.69 5.75
C ILE A 297 10.92 -17.65 6.44
N PHE A 298 11.16 -17.36 7.72
CA PHE A 298 10.41 -16.35 8.45
C PHE A 298 10.57 -14.96 7.82
N VAL A 299 11.79 -14.52 7.53
CA VAL A 299 12.08 -13.21 6.92
C VAL A 299 11.49 -13.10 5.50
N SER A 300 11.67 -14.12 4.67
CA SER A 300 11.15 -14.10 3.30
C SER A 300 9.62 -14.09 3.28
N MET A 301 8.98 -14.87 4.14
CA MET A 301 7.52 -14.94 4.21
C MET A 301 6.88 -13.74 4.92
N TYR A 302 7.48 -13.22 5.98
CA TYR A 302 6.89 -12.15 6.80
C TYR A 302 7.26 -10.74 6.34
N ILE A 303 8.41 -10.57 5.69
CA ILE A 303 8.92 -9.25 5.29
C ILE A 303 8.92 -9.10 3.77
N ILE A 304 9.60 -10.01 3.05
CA ILE A 304 9.84 -9.83 1.61
C ILE A 304 8.54 -9.97 0.81
N ILE A 305 7.80 -11.07 1.03
CA ILE A 305 6.57 -11.35 0.29
C ILE A 305 5.50 -10.26 0.47
N PRO A 306 5.10 -9.85 1.70
CA PRO A 306 4.15 -8.76 1.88
C PRO A 306 4.60 -7.45 1.26
N SER A 307 5.89 -7.12 1.36
CA SER A 307 6.43 -5.90 0.79
C SER A 307 6.30 -5.89 -0.74
N VAL A 308 6.64 -7.00 -1.40
CA VAL A 308 6.50 -7.17 -2.84
C VAL A 308 5.03 -7.14 -3.27
N LEU A 309 4.14 -7.81 -2.54
CA LEU A 309 2.70 -7.83 -2.83
C LEU A 309 2.04 -6.46 -2.62
N SER A 310 2.44 -5.72 -1.58
CA SER A 310 2.00 -4.34 -1.33
C SER A 310 2.48 -3.41 -2.45
N TYR A 311 3.73 -3.56 -2.90
CA TYR A 311 4.26 -2.83 -4.05
C TYR A 311 3.46 -3.12 -5.33
N PHE A 312 3.13 -4.38 -5.62
CA PHE A 312 2.27 -4.72 -6.75
C PHE A 312 0.85 -4.16 -6.63
N SER A 313 0.31 -4.06 -5.42
CA SER A 313 -0.99 -3.40 -5.21
C SER A 313 -0.94 -1.91 -5.52
N LYS A 314 0.13 -1.22 -5.11
CA LYS A 314 0.37 0.20 -5.43
C LYS A 314 0.56 0.42 -6.93
N PHE A 315 1.29 -0.45 -7.61
CA PHE A 315 1.54 -0.35 -9.05
C PHE A 315 0.26 -0.42 -9.90
N GLU A 316 -0.80 -1.09 -9.41
CA GLU A 316 -2.10 -1.11 -10.09
C GLU A 316 -2.82 0.24 -10.13
N CYS A 317 -2.36 1.23 -9.35
CA CYS A 317 -2.93 2.58 -9.25
C CYS A 317 -4.45 2.55 -9.04
N HIS A 318 -4.88 2.01 -7.89
CA HIS A 318 -6.29 2.06 -7.50
C HIS A 318 -6.73 3.52 -7.30
N LEU A 319 -7.98 3.81 -7.65
CA LEU A 319 -8.58 5.14 -7.45
C LEU A 319 -8.81 5.45 -5.95
N THR A 320 -8.98 4.41 -5.12
CA THR A 320 -9.31 4.55 -3.70
C THR A 320 -8.32 3.79 -2.83
N VAL A 321 -8.00 4.36 -1.66
CA VAL A 321 -7.17 3.75 -0.62
C VAL A 321 -7.83 2.47 -0.13
N SER A 322 -9.15 2.50 0.15
CA SER A 322 -9.90 1.33 0.58
C SER A 322 -9.96 0.23 -0.50
N GLY A 323 -9.94 0.61 -1.78
CA GLY A 323 -9.84 -0.32 -2.90
C GLY A 323 -8.48 -1.03 -2.94
N GLU A 324 -7.39 -0.27 -2.80
CA GLU A 324 -6.02 -0.80 -2.73
C GLU A 324 -5.88 -1.80 -1.58
N GLN A 325 -6.36 -1.44 -0.39
CA GLN A 325 -6.27 -2.27 0.81
C GLN A 325 -7.04 -3.59 0.65
N ARG A 326 -8.25 -3.57 0.07
CA ARG A 326 -9.02 -4.80 -0.20
C ARG A 326 -8.35 -5.68 -1.24
N ALA A 327 -7.74 -5.09 -2.28
CA ALA A 327 -7.01 -5.83 -3.30
C ALA A 327 -5.71 -6.44 -2.74
N ALA A 328 -4.97 -5.67 -1.93
CA ALA A 328 -3.77 -6.13 -1.23
C ALA A 328 -4.10 -7.30 -0.30
N LEU A 329 -5.14 -7.15 0.55
CA LEU A 329 -5.64 -8.20 1.44
C LEU A 329 -5.94 -9.49 0.64
N LEU A 330 -6.73 -9.39 -0.43
CA LEU A 330 -7.12 -10.56 -1.23
C LEU A 330 -5.91 -11.25 -1.87
N LYS A 331 -4.97 -10.49 -2.42
CA LYS A 331 -3.73 -11.04 -3.01
C LYS A 331 -2.86 -11.70 -1.95
N MET A 332 -2.67 -11.08 -0.79
CA MET A 332 -1.89 -11.64 0.30
C MET A 332 -2.53 -12.91 0.84
N VAL A 333 -3.83 -12.91 1.13
CA VAL A 333 -4.52 -14.13 1.59
C VAL A 333 -4.46 -15.22 0.52
N CYS A 334 -4.75 -14.91 -0.74
CA CYS A 334 -4.69 -15.91 -1.81
C CYS A 334 -3.28 -16.49 -1.98
N PHE A 335 -2.27 -15.62 -1.98
CA PHE A 335 -0.87 -16.02 -2.07
C PHE A 335 -0.46 -16.89 -0.89
N PHE A 336 -0.71 -16.44 0.34
CA PHE A 336 -0.32 -17.19 1.54
C PHE A 336 -1.12 -18.47 1.73
N LEU A 337 -2.42 -18.48 1.43
CA LEU A 337 -3.26 -19.67 1.50
C LEU A 337 -2.76 -20.73 0.51
N VAL A 338 -2.52 -20.37 -0.75
CA VAL A 338 -2.00 -21.33 -1.74
C VAL A 338 -0.58 -21.78 -1.41
N ASN A 339 0.30 -20.86 -1.02
CA ASN A 339 1.70 -21.17 -0.72
C ASN A 339 1.84 -22.04 0.55
N LEU A 340 1.18 -21.67 1.65
CA LEU A 340 1.32 -22.35 2.94
C LEU A 340 0.51 -23.63 3.09
N ILE A 341 -0.66 -23.76 2.42
CA ILE A 341 -1.50 -24.95 2.53
C ILE A 341 -1.26 -25.90 1.36
N LEU A 342 -1.41 -25.43 0.12
CA LEU A 342 -1.36 -26.32 -1.05
C LEU A 342 0.10 -26.69 -1.39
N LEU A 343 0.95 -25.69 -1.57
CA LEU A 343 2.29 -25.91 -2.11
C LEU A 343 3.28 -26.40 -1.06
N ARG A 344 3.22 -25.93 0.18
CA ARG A 344 4.01 -26.51 1.27
C ARG A 344 3.69 -28.00 1.48
N ALA A 345 2.41 -28.37 1.49
CA ALA A 345 2.01 -29.77 1.62
C ALA A 345 2.51 -30.62 0.44
N LEU A 346 2.35 -30.12 -0.80
CA LEU A 346 2.80 -30.83 -2.00
C LEU A 346 4.33 -30.93 -2.12
N VAL A 347 5.09 -29.90 -1.75
CA VAL A 347 6.56 -29.89 -1.88
C VAL A 347 7.22 -30.82 -0.86
N GLU A 348 6.79 -30.76 0.40
CA GLU A 348 7.35 -31.58 1.48
C GLU A 348 7.07 -33.07 1.24
N SER A 349 5.91 -33.39 0.66
CA SER A 349 5.58 -34.76 0.31
C SER A 349 6.23 -35.25 -0.99
N SER A 350 6.21 -34.45 -2.05
CA SER A 350 6.56 -34.92 -3.40
C SER A 350 8.07 -35.10 -3.53
N LEU A 351 8.87 -34.24 -2.90
CA LEU A 351 10.33 -34.37 -2.96
C LEU A 351 10.82 -35.63 -2.27
N GLU A 352 10.37 -35.87 -1.03
CA GLU A 352 10.83 -37.05 -0.29
C GLU A 352 10.22 -38.35 -0.80
N SER A 353 8.93 -38.38 -1.15
CA SER A 353 8.33 -39.56 -1.75
C SER A 353 8.87 -39.85 -3.15
N TRP A 354 9.21 -38.84 -3.96
CA TRP A 354 9.87 -39.07 -5.25
C TRP A 354 11.30 -39.59 -5.07
N ILE A 355 12.09 -39.01 -4.17
CA ILE A 355 13.46 -39.48 -3.86
C ILE A 355 13.44 -40.92 -3.30
N LEU A 356 12.54 -41.20 -2.36
CA LEU A 356 12.44 -42.52 -1.74
C LEU A 356 11.79 -43.56 -2.65
N SER A 357 10.81 -43.19 -3.49
CA SER A 357 10.20 -44.12 -4.45
C SER A 357 11.11 -44.40 -5.65
N MET A 358 11.88 -43.41 -6.12
CA MET A 358 12.91 -43.62 -7.14
C MET A 358 14.01 -44.54 -6.61
N GLY A 359 14.40 -44.39 -5.34
CA GLY A 359 15.38 -45.28 -4.70
C GLY A 359 14.85 -46.71 -4.47
N ARG A 360 13.62 -46.86 -3.96
CA ARG A 360 13.06 -48.19 -3.63
C ARG A 360 12.44 -48.93 -4.81
N CYS A 361 11.74 -48.27 -5.73
CA CYS A 361 11.14 -48.94 -6.91
C CYS A 361 12.21 -49.27 -7.98
N TYR A 362 13.40 -48.64 -7.92
CA TYR A 362 14.59 -49.07 -8.70
C TYR A 362 15.26 -50.34 -8.13
N LEU A 363 15.11 -50.58 -6.82
CA LEU A 363 15.72 -51.72 -6.13
C LEU A 363 14.78 -52.92 -5.96
N ASP A 364 13.46 -52.71 -5.84
CA ASP A 364 12.46 -53.78 -5.73
C ASP A 364 11.23 -53.49 -6.62
N SER A 365 10.93 -54.39 -7.55
CA SER A 365 9.89 -54.22 -8.58
C SER A 365 8.46 -54.51 -8.13
N VAL A 366 8.25 -55.02 -6.91
CA VAL A 366 6.96 -55.58 -6.45
C VAL A 366 6.13 -54.58 -5.61
N ASP A 367 6.75 -53.57 -5.00
CA ASP A 367 6.09 -52.70 -3.99
C ASP A 367 5.41 -51.44 -4.57
N CYS A 368 5.48 -51.21 -5.88
CA CYS A 368 5.06 -49.94 -6.48
C CYS A 368 3.53 -49.69 -6.41
N LYS A 369 2.69 -50.72 -6.17
CA LYS A 369 1.23 -50.58 -5.96
C LYS A 369 0.83 -50.20 -4.53
N GLN A 370 1.66 -50.48 -3.53
CA GLN A 370 1.33 -50.19 -2.12
C GLN A 370 1.67 -48.73 -1.73
N ILE A 371 2.47 -48.06 -2.56
CA ILE A 371 2.88 -46.66 -2.39
C ILE A 371 1.66 -45.71 -2.40
N GLU A 372 0.63 -45.98 -3.20
CA GLU A 372 -0.58 -45.14 -3.29
C GLU A 372 -1.40 -45.15 -1.99
N GLN A 373 -1.41 -46.27 -1.25
CA GLN A 373 -2.09 -46.39 0.05
C GLN A 373 -1.27 -45.79 1.21
N TYR A 374 0.07 -45.84 1.16
CA TYR A 374 0.93 -45.22 2.18
C TYR A 374 1.08 -43.70 1.98
N LEU A 375 0.86 -43.18 0.76
CA LEU A 375 1.04 -41.77 0.45
C LEU A 375 0.07 -40.88 1.21
N SER A 376 -1.19 -41.27 1.43
CA SER A 376 -2.21 -40.34 1.98
C SER A 376 -2.12 -40.08 3.50
N PRO A 377 -1.93 -41.08 4.40
CA PRO A 377 -1.95 -40.82 5.85
C PRO A 377 -0.62 -40.24 6.35
N SER A 378 0.49 -40.69 5.76
CA SER A 378 1.85 -40.22 6.10
C SER A 378 2.09 -38.79 5.59
N PHE A 379 1.59 -38.44 4.40
CA PHE A 379 1.58 -37.07 3.86
C PHE A 379 0.90 -36.10 4.82
N LEU A 380 -0.32 -36.45 5.25
CA LEU A 380 -1.17 -35.54 6.03
C LEU A 380 -0.59 -35.33 7.44
N SER A 381 -0.11 -36.41 8.07
CA SER A 381 0.53 -36.32 9.39
C SER A 381 1.80 -35.47 9.37
N ARG A 382 2.67 -35.66 8.37
CA ARG A 382 3.93 -34.90 8.25
C ARG A 382 3.69 -33.43 7.93
N SER A 383 2.77 -33.15 7.00
CA SER A 383 2.34 -31.79 6.69
C SER A 383 1.74 -31.09 7.93
N SER A 384 0.95 -31.80 8.73
CA SER A 384 0.38 -31.26 9.97
C SER A 384 1.45 -30.92 11.02
N LEU A 385 2.51 -31.71 11.15
CA LEU A 385 3.60 -31.47 12.10
C LEU A 385 4.47 -30.28 11.66
N SER A 386 4.77 -30.18 10.37
CA SER A 386 5.46 -29.03 9.75
C SER A 386 4.65 -27.73 9.89
N SER A 387 3.33 -27.80 9.66
CA SER A 387 2.39 -26.69 9.86
C SER A 387 2.29 -26.26 11.33
N LEU A 388 2.24 -27.21 12.26
CA LEU A 388 2.22 -26.95 13.70
C LEU A 388 3.51 -26.27 14.16
N ALA A 389 4.67 -26.75 13.74
CA ALA A 389 5.97 -26.11 14.03
C ALA A 389 6.05 -24.69 13.47
N PHE A 390 5.52 -24.48 12.25
CA PHE A 390 5.40 -23.17 11.64
C PHE A 390 4.48 -22.24 12.43
N LEU A 391 3.32 -22.74 12.89
CA LEU A 391 2.37 -21.97 13.69
C LEU A 391 3.00 -21.56 15.03
N ILE A 392 3.68 -22.48 15.72
CA ILE A 392 4.46 -22.17 16.94
C ILE A 392 5.49 -21.07 16.65
N THR A 393 6.25 -21.20 15.57
CA THR A 393 7.26 -20.20 15.19
C THR A 393 6.62 -18.83 14.93
N CYS A 394 5.48 -18.78 14.25
CA CYS A 394 4.74 -17.54 14.00
C CYS A 394 4.18 -16.93 15.29
N THR A 395 3.72 -17.74 16.24
CA THR A 395 3.20 -17.26 17.53
C THR A 395 4.28 -16.55 18.33
N PHE A 396 5.46 -17.16 18.48
CA PHE A 396 6.50 -16.60 19.32
C PHE A 396 7.33 -15.56 18.58
N LEU A 397 7.77 -15.85 17.36
CA LEU A 397 8.72 -15.00 16.63
C LEU A 397 8.01 -13.87 15.87
N GLY A 398 6.84 -14.15 15.28
CA GLY A 398 6.05 -13.17 14.54
C GLY A 398 5.49 -12.05 15.42
N ILE A 399 4.75 -12.43 16.45
CA ILE A 399 4.11 -11.45 17.35
C ILE A 399 5.17 -10.67 18.15
N SER A 400 6.27 -11.31 18.57
CA SER A 400 7.34 -10.60 19.26
C SER A 400 8.10 -9.61 18.36
N PHE A 401 8.26 -9.93 17.06
CA PHE A 401 8.83 -9.00 16.08
C PHE A 401 7.95 -7.76 15.90
N ASP A 402 6.62 -7.93 15.87
CA ASP A 402 5.67 -6.82 15.79
C ASP A 402 5.71 -5.92 17.02
N LEU A 403 5.81 -6.50 18.21
CA LEU A 403 5.94 -5.74 19.47
C LEU A 403 7.24 -4.92 19.51
N LEU A 404 8.34 -5.48 18.99
CA LEU A 404 9.63 -4.79 18.96
C LEU A 404 9.68 -3.64 17.96
N ALA A 405 8.85 -3.69 16.91
CA ALA A 405 8.81 -2.72 15.80
C ALA A 405 10.23 -2.22 15.41
N PRO A 406 11.14 -3.10 14.97
CA PRO A 406 12.56 -2.74 14.81
C PRO A 406 12.81 -1.78 13.64
N ILE A 407 11.91 -1.75 12.65
CA ILE A 407 12.06 -0.98 11.41
C ILE A 407 12.19 0.55 11.68
N PRO A 408 11.31 1.19 12.47
CA PRO A 408 11.48 2.57 12.92
C PRO A 408 12.83 2.86 13.57
N SER A 409 13.29 1.99 14.47
CA SER A 409 14.56 2.15 15.19
C SER A 409 15.74 2.08 14.24
N ILE A 410 15.75 1.12 13.32
CA ILE A 410 16.78 1.00 12.27
C ILE A 410 16.77 2.23 11.36
N LYS A 411 15.58 2.68 10.92
CA LYS A 411 15.45 3.87 10.07
C LYS A 411 15.95 5.13 10.79
N HIS A 412 15.70 5.25 12.09
CA HIS A 412 16.21 6.35 12.89
C HIS A 412 17.74 6.32 12.99
N ILE A 413 18.31 5.13 13.26
CA ILE A 413 19.77 4.91 13.29
C ILE A 413 20.38 5.25 11.93
N MET A 414 19.82 4.75 10.81
CA MET A 414 20.30 5.05 9.46
C MET A 414 20.18 6.54 9.11
N LYS A 415 19.08 7.21 9.49
CA LYS A 415 18.92 8.65 9.28
C LYS A 415 19.92 9.46 10.10
N LYS A 416 20.24 9.02 11.32
CA LYS A 416 21.27 9.62 12.16
C LYS A 416 22.65 9.49 11.51
N PHE A 417 22.97 8.32 10.94
CA PHE A 417 24.21 8.14 10.17
C PHE A 417 24.22 9.00 8.90
N ARG A 418 23.14 9.01 8.11
CA ARG A 418 23.05 9.83 6.88
C ARG A 418 23.15 11.34 7.15
N LYS A 419 22.60 11.84 8.26
CA LYS A 419 22.71 13.25 8.66
C LYS A 419 24.10 13.61 9.18
N ASN A 420 24.84 12.66 9.74
CA ASN A 420 26.21 12.87 10.19
C ASN A 420 27.22 12.83 9.04
N ASP A 421 26.93 12.09 7.97
CA ASP A 421 27.77 12.03 6.75
C ASP A 421 27.55 13.20 5.78
N MET A 422 26.43 13.94 5.91
CA MET A 422 26.25 15.20 5.18
C MET A 422 26.81 16.35 6.02
N VAL A 423 28.08 16.67 5.78
CA VAL A 423 28.71 17.92 6.21
C VAL A 423 27.86 19.10 5.70
N GLN A 424 27.05 19.64 6.60
CA GLN A 424 26.69 21.04 6.80
C GLN A 424 26.89 22.02 5.61
N LEU A 425 26.19 21.84 4.49
CA LEU A 425 25.77 22.94 3.60
C LEU A 425 24.55 22.44 2.79
N VAL A 426 23.52 23.28 2.68
CA VAL A 426 22.20 23.04 2.09
C VAL A 426 21.17 22.42 3.06
N PRO A 427 20.29 23.25 3.65
CA PRO A 427 19.05 22.77 4.22
C PRO A 427 18.18 22.19 3.10
N GLU A 428 17.90 20.87 3.13
CA GLU A 428 16.75 20.32 2.42
C GLU A 428 15.48 20.77 3.15
N GLU A 429 14.82 21.80 2.61
CA GLU A 429 13.40 22.04 2.87
C GLU A 429 12.64 20.79 2.40
N ASN A 430 12.15 20.00 3.35
CA ASN A 430 11.16 18.97 3.05
C ASN A 430 9.81 19.68 2.96
N GLU A 431 9.22 19.72 1.77
CA GLU A 431 7.88 20.24 1.47
C GLU A 431 6.75 19.36 2.03
N ASP A 432 6.78 19.07 3.33
CA ASP A 432 5.60 18.62 4.05
C ASP A 432 5.49 19.50 5.29
N TYR A 433 4.36 20.19 5.44
CA TYR A 433 3.94 21.11 6.51
C TYR A 433 4.14 22.61 6.26
N GLN A 434 3.18 23.23 5.57
CA GLN A 434 2.72 24.57 5.94
C GLN A 434 1.46 24.44 6.80
N LEU A 435 1.52 24.92 8.05
CA LEU A 435 0.34 25.14 8.89
C LEU A 435 0.02 26.63 8.87
N ILE A 436 -1.18 26.91 8.37
CA ILE A 436 -1.86 28.20 8.39
C ILE A 436 -1.90 28.72 9.84
N HIS A 437 -1.21 29.83 10.10
CA HIS A 437 -1.49 30.69 11.25
C HIS A 437 -2.18 31.96 10.73
N ASN A 438 -3.52 31.93 10.70
CA ASN A 438 -4.30 33.16 10.75
C ASN A 438 -4.56 33.45 12.24
N GLY A 439 -4.24 34.67 12.65
CA GLY A 439 -4.37 35.12 14.02
C GLY A 439 -5.83 35.21 14.44
N GLU A 440 -6.13 34.61 15.60
CA GLU A 440 -7.16 35.08 16.51
C GLU A 440 -6.76 34.67 17.92
N GLU A 441 -6.36 35.68 18.70
CA GLU A 441 -6.08 35.58 20.12
C GLU A 441 -7.36 35.16 20.85
N THR A 442 -7.36 34.02 21.53
CA THR A 442 -8.17 33.87 22.75
C THR A 442 -7.41 33.06 23.80
N ASN A 443 -7.00 33.79 24.84
CA ASN A 443 -6.53 33.27 26.11
C ASN A 443 -7.54 32.26 26.68
N ASN A 444 -7.06 31.08 27.10
CA ASN A 444 -7.46 30.37 28.33
C ASN A 444 -7.09 28.87 28.25
N LEU A 445 -5.84 28.50 28.55
CA LEU A 445 -5.53 27.13 28.96
C LEU A 445 -4.53 27.13 30.13
N ARG A 446 -5.08 26.86 31.33
CA ARG A 446 -4.36 26.55 32.56
C ARG A 446 -3.94 25.08 32.51
N ALA A 447 -2.65 24.79 32.48
CA ALA A 447 -2.14 23.42 32.59
C ALA A 447 -2.10 22.97 34.06
N PRO A 448 -2.44 21.70 34.40
CA PRO A 448 -2.20 21.17 35.73
C PRO A 448 -0.73 20.74 35.86
N LEU A 449 -0.09 21.21 36.92
CA LEU A 449 1.30 20.94 37.28
C LEU A 449 1.45 19.48 37.75
N MET A 450 2.37 18.73 37.13
CA MET A 450 3.02 17.58 37.78
C MET A 450 4.19 18.14 38.60
N SER A 451 4.23 17.77 39.88
CA SER A 451 5.26 18.17 40.85
C SER A 451 6.62 17.58 40.47
N GLU A 452 7.56 18.43 40.06
CA GLU A 452 8.98 18.07 40.07
C GLU A 452 9.48 18.04 41.51
N ARG A 453 10.12 16.94 41.87
CA ARG A 453 10.71 16.68 43.18
C ARG A 453 12.09 17.33 43.20
N GLU A 454 12.29 18.22 44.16
CA GLU A 454 13.57 18.83 44.48
C GLU A 454 14.60 17.75 44.83
N ASP A 455 15.78 17.83 44.20
CA ASP A 455 17.04 17.45 44.85
C ASP A 455 18.13 18.42 44.37
N SER A 456 18.42 19.37 45.25
CA SER A 456 19.52 20.31 45.17
C SER A 456 20.83 19.66 45.63
N GLY A 457 21.93 19.89 44.91
CA GLY A 457 23.25 19.80 45.54
C GLY A 457 24.45 19.58 44.62
N ILE A 458 25.24 20.66 44.47
CA ILE A 458 26.70 20.66 44.31
C ILE A 458 27.23 20.47 42.88
N LEU A 459 27.52 21.58 42.18
CA LEU A 459 28.90 22.05 41.90
C LEU A 459 28.85 23.42 41.18
N ASN A 460 29.39 24.44 41.82
CA ASN A 460 29.58 25.78 41.24
C ASN A 460 30.83 25.83 40.36
N GLY A 461 30.73 26.54 39.25
CA GLY A 461 31.86 27.22 38.59
C GLY A 461 32.34 26.56 37.31
N ILE A 462 31.91 27.08 36.17
CA ILE A 462 32.74 27.51 35.02
C ILE A 462 31.80 28.25 34.05
N GLU A 463 32.16 29.48 33.72
CA GLU A 463 31.53 30.34 32.72
C GLU A 463 31.52 29.64 31.35
N GLY A 464 30.32 29.25 30.89
CA GLY A 464 30.10 28.60 29.61
C GLY A 464 29.10 29.40 28.79
N HIS A 465 29.47 29.71 27.55
CA HIS A 465 28.73 30.54 26.61
C HIS A 465 27.24 30.21 26.50
N ASP A 466 26.44 31.26 26.33
CA ASP A 466 25.02 31.23 26.01
C ASP A 466 24.72 30.33 24.80
N LEU A 467 24.26 29.11 25.08
CA LEU A 467 23.65 28.19 24.12
C LEU A 467 22.11 28.25 24.18
N SER A 468 21.55 29.34 24.74
CA SER A 468 20.11 29.52 24.93
C SER A 468 19.38 30.06 23.69
N LEU A 469 20.09 30.33 22.59
CA LEU A 469 19.52 30.81 21.32
C LEU A 469 19.11 29.68 20.37
N TYR A 470 18.50 28.63 20.91
CA TYR A 470 17.63 27.76 20.13
C TYR A 470 16.45 27.38 21.02
N PRO A 471 15.21 27.79 20.71
CA PRO A 471 14.07 27.15 21.35
C PRO A 471 14.17 25.67 20.98
N ILE A 472 14.35 24.81 21.98
CA ILE A 472 14.20 23.37 21.83
C ILE A 472 12.71 23.14 21.62
N ASN A 473 12.22 23.47 20.41
CA ASN A 473 10.98 22.97 19.90
C ASN A 473 11.22 21.50 19.59
N ARG A 474 11.21 20.67 20.65
CA ARG A 474 11.29 19.22 20.57
C ARG A 474 9.98 18.64 20.04
N SER A 475 9.33 19.30 19.09
CA SER A 475 8.43 18.62 18.18
C SER A 475 9.27 17.88 17.14
N PHE A 476 10.06 16.88 17.60
CA PHE A 476 10.37 15.76 16.73
C PHE A 476 9.04 15.08 16.45
N HIS A 477 8.28 15.59 15.48
CA HIS A 477 7.23 14.83 14.84
C HIS A 477 7.92 13.71 14.08
N MET A 478 8.31 12.67 14.81
CA MET A 478 8.66 11.39 14.24
C MET A 478 7.47 11.02 13.34
N PRO A 479 7.66 10.72 12.04
CA PRO A 479 6.56 10.35 11.18
C PRO A 479 5.88 9.12 11.81
N LYS A 480 4.67 9.34 12.35
CA LYS A 480 3.96 8.34 13.16
C LYS A 480 3.48 7.24 12.21
N GLN A 481 3.86 6.00 12.52
CA GLN A 481 3.67 4.83 11.65
C GLN A 481 2.18 4.55 11.43
N GLN A 482 1.80 4.30 10.16
CA GLN A 482 0.44 3.89 9.81
C GLN A 482 0.29 2.37 10.00
N PHE A 483 -0.87 1.95 10.48
CA PHE A 483 -1.20 0.53 10.61
C PHE A 483 -1.64 -0.03 9.25
N ASP A 484 -0.96 -1.06 8.76
CA ASP A 484 -1.31 -1.73 7.50
C ASP A 484 -2.34 -2.82 7.75
N PHE A 485 -3.62 -2.46 7.62
CA PHE A 485 -4.74 -3.39 7.83
C PHE A 485 -4.69 -4.58 6.88
N ALA A 486 -4.33 -4.38 5.60
CA ALA A 486 -4.32 -5.45 4.63
C ALA A 486 -3.33 -6.55 5.02
N GLN A 487 -2.13 -6.17 5.46
CA GLN A 487 -1.10 -7.12 5.86
C GLN A 487 -1.49 -7.92 7.10
N TYR A 488 -1.86 -7.25 8.20
CA TYR A 488 -2.15 -7.94 9.47
C TYR A 488 -3.38 -8.85 9.36
N TYR A 489 -4.47 -8.36 8.75
CA TYR A 489 -5.64 -9.21 8.51
C TYR A 489 -5.32 -10.37 7.57
N ALA A 490 -4.47 -10.19 6.55
CA ALA A 490 -4.10 -11.30 5.67
C ALA A 490 -3.39 -12.42 6.45
N PHE A 491 -2.47 -12.07 7.35
CA PHE A 491 -1.79 -13.04 8.19
C PHE A 491 -2.74 -13.75 9.14
N ASP A 492 -3.57 -13.00 9.88
CA ASP A 492 -4.51 -13.57 10.84
C ASP A 492 -5.54 -14.50 10.17
N ILE A 493 -6.08 -14.09 9.02
CA ILE A 493 -7.00 -14.93 8.23
C ILE A 493 -6.30 -16.19 7.72
N THR A 494 -5.02 -16.10 7.34
CA THR A 494 -4.27 -17.27 6.89
C THR A 494 -4.01 -18.25 8.04
N ILE A 495 -3.64 -17.76 9.24
CA ILE A 495 -3.48 -18.61 10.42
C ILE A 495 -4.84 -19.21 10.85
N PHE A 496 -5.93 -18.46 10.72
CA PHE A 496 -7.28 -19.00 10.91
C PHE A 496 -7.59 -20.13 9.91
N ALA A 497 -7.31 -19.93 8.62
CA ALA A 497 -7.50 -20.97 7.61
C ALA A 497 -6.64 -22.21 7.92
N LEU A 498 -5.38 -22.01 8.29
CA LEU A 498 -4.41 -23.06 8.63
C LEU A 498 -4.89 -23.88 9.82
N THR A 499 -5.31 -23.22 10.90
CA THR A 499 -5.80 -23.88 12.12
C THR A 499 -7.05 -24.68 11.85
N MET A 500 -8.00 -24.15 11.06
CA MET A 500 -9.19 -24.87 10.66
C MET A 500 -8.85 -26.11 9.81
N ILE A 501 -8.07 -25.96 8.75
CA ILE A 501 -7.77 -27.09 7.83
C ILE A 501 -7.04 -28.22 8.56
N TYR A 502 -6.03 -27.89 9.38
CA TYR A 502 -5.24 -28.89 10.07
C TYR A 502 -5.89 -29.44 11.35
N SER A 503 -6.96 -28.82 11.87
CA SER A 503 -7.68 -29.36 13.03
C SER A 503 -8.35 -30.71 12.75
N LEU A 504 -8.64 -31.02 11.46
CA LEU A 504 -9.15 -32.34 11.05
C LEU A 504 -8.16 -33.46 11.34
N PHE A 505 -6.87 -33.19 11.16
CA PHE A 505 -5.82 -34.19 11.22
C PHE A 505 -5.11 -34.21 12.58
N ALA A 506 -4.87 -33.03 13.14
CA ALA A 506 -4.17 -32.86 14.41
C ALA A 506 -4.94 -31.88 15.31
N PRO A 507 -5.77 -32.36 16.25
CA PRO A 507 -6.56 -31.49 17.13
C PRO A 507 -5.69 -30.59 18.02
N LEU A 508 -4.41 -30.93 18.21
CA LEU A 508 -3.43 -30.13 18.95
C LEU A 508 -3.13 -28.78 18.28
N VAL A 509 -3.45 -28.59 16.99
CA VAL A 509 -3.29 -27.29 16.32
C VAL A 509 -4.28 -26.24 16.86
N VAL A 510 -5.47 -26.67 17.31
CA VAL A 510 -6.51 -25.76 17.82
C VAL A 510 -6.08 -24.99 19.08
N PRO A 511 -5.58 -25.63 20.16
CA PRO A 511 -5.13 -24.89 21.34
C PRO A 511 -3.95 -23.97 21.03
N VAL A 512 -3.01 -24.37 20.15
CA VAL A 512 -1.89 -23.49 19.76
C VAL A 512 -2.42 -22.29 18.96
N GLY A 513 -3.39 -22.50 18.06
CA GLY A 513 -4.09 -21.42 17.36
C GLY A 513 -4.85 -20.49 18.29
N ALA A 514 -5.48 -21.00 19.35
CA ALA A 514 -6.15 -20.17 20.36
C ALA A 514 -5.13 -19.30 21.12
N VAL A 515 -3.96 -19.85 21.48
CA VAL A 515 -2.86 -19.10 22.10
C VAL A 515 -2.33 -18.02 21.15
N TYR A 516 -2.22 -18.30 19.85
CA TYR A 516 -1.86 -17.30 18.84
C TYR A 516 -2.78 -16.08 18.90
N PHE A 517 -4.09 -16.29 18.77
CA PHE A 517 -5.05 -15.18 18.77
C PHE A 517 -5.13 -14.46 20.12
N GLY A 518 -4.97 -15.17 21.23
CA GLY A 518 -4.90 -14.57 22.57
C GLY A 518 -3.67 -13.66 22.73
N TYR A 519 -2.50 -14.13 22.32
CA TYR A 519 -1.28 -13.32 22.38
C TYR A 519 -1.34 -12.14 21.40
N ARG A 520 -1.84 -12.38 20.18
CA ARG A 520 -2.06 -11.35 19.15
C ARG A 520 -2.96 -10.23 19.66
N TYR A 521 -4.08 -10.57 20.30
CA TYR A 521 -5.00 -9.60 20.88
C TYR A 521 -4.33 -8.66 21.88
N LEU A 522 -3.49 -9.20 22.77
CA LEU A 522 -2.78 -8.41 23.77
C LEU A 522 -1.78 -7.44 23.14
N VAL A 523 -1.00 -7.93 22.16
CA VAL A 523 0.03 -7.13 21.47
C VAL A 523 -0.60 -6.07 20.58
N ASP A 524 -1.61 -6.40 19.78
CA ASP A 524 -2.28 -5.42 18.93
C ASP A 524 -2.99 -4.36 19.79
N LYS A 525 -3.63 -4.75 20.90
CA LYS A 525 -4.21 -3.79 21.86
C LYS A 525 -3.15 -2.82 22.38
N TYR A 526 -1.98 -3.32 22.78
CA TYR A 526 -0.86 -2.47 23.19
C TYR A 526 -0.39 -1.54 22.06
N ASN A 527 -0.17 -2.08 20.87
CA ASN A 527 0.32 -1.33 19.73
C ASN A 527 -0.65 -0.22 19.28
N PHE A 528 -1.96 -0.48 19.31
CA PHE A 528 -2.98 0.54 19.00
C PHE A 528 -3.07 1.64 20.05
N LEU A 529 -2.75 1.34 21.31
CA LEU A 529 -2.76 2.34 22.39
C LEU A 529 -1.51 3.24 22.37
N PHE A 530 -0.33 2.69 22.05
CA PHE A 530 0.94 3.38 22.25
C PHE A 530 1.76 3.68 20.98
N VAL A 531 1.65 2.87 19.93
CA VAL A 531 2.54 2.93 18.75
C VAL A 531 1.84 3.54 17.55
N TYR A 532 0.67 3.02 17.19
CA TYR A 532 -0.06 3.47 16.02
C TYR A 532 -0.88 4.71 16.35
N ARG A 533 -0.61 5.82 15.66
CA ARG A 533 -1.58 6.92 15.64
C ARG A 533 -2.73 6.43 14.78
N VAL A 534 -3.92 6.30 15.36
CA VAL A 534 -5.15 6.25 14.59
C VAL A 534 -5.31 7.64 13.99
N ARG A 535 -4.55 7.96 12.93
CA ARG A 535 -5.03 8.92 11.93
C ARG A 535 -6.35 8.29 11.55
N GLY A 536 -7.45 8.99 11.85
CA GLY A 536 -8.80 8.45 11.73
C GLY A 536 -8.80 7.56 10.51
N PHE A 537 -9.02 6.26 10.74
CA PHE A 537 -9.38 5.33 9.68
C PHE A 537 -10.26 6.16 8.75
N PRO A 538 -9.94 6.39 7.45
CA PRO A 538 -10.79 7.25 6.65
C PRO A 538 -12.19 6.75 6.90
N ALA A 539 -13.03 7.57 7.54
CA ALA A 539 -14.18 7.16 8.34
C ALA A 539 -15.32 6.70 7.42
N GLY A 540 -15.00 5.78 6.53
CA GLY A 540 -15.25 5.97 5.10
C GLY A 540 -14.89 4.74 4.27
N ASN A 541 -14.24 3.76 4.87
CA ASN A 541 -14.46 2.39 4.46
C ASN A 541 -15.79 1.96 5.06
N ASP A 542 -16.88 2.04 4.29
CA ASP A 542 -18.28 1.75 4.68
C ASP A 542 -18.53 0.32 5.24
N GLY A 543 -17.69 -0.22 6.14
CA GLY A 543 -17.67 -1.63 6.57
C GLY A 543 -17.14 -2.61 5.52
N LYS A 544 -16.93 -2.18 4.28
CA LYS A 544 -16.68 -3.07 3.13
C LYS A 544 -15.39 -3.89 3.19
N LEU A 545 -14.35 -3.46 3.92
CA LEU A 545 -13.17 -4.33 4.15
C LEU A 545 -13.52 -5.46 5.11
N MET A 546 -14.27 -5.18 6.18
CA MET A 546 -14.76 -6.22 7.09
C MET A 546 -15.69 -7.19 6.35
N ASP A 547 -16.55 -6.70 5.45
CA ASP A 547 -17.36 -7.58 4.59
C ASP A 547 -16.49 -8.54 3.77
N ARG A 548 -15.33 -8.07 3.27
CA ARG A 548 -14.38 -8.93 2.54
C ARG A 548 -13.68 -9.91 3.45
N VAL A 549 -13.22 -9.48 4.63
CA VAL A 549 -12.61 -10.36 5.64
C VAL A 549 -13.59 -11.47 6.04
N ILE A 550 -14.83 -11.12 6.35
CA ILE A 550 -15.89 -12.07 6.70
C ILE A 550 -16.15 -13.03 5.54
N CYS A 551 -16.28 -12.53 4.31
CA CYS A 551 -16.46 -13.37 3.12
C CYS A 551 -15.30 -14.38 2.92
N ILE A 552 -14.06 -13.95 3.16
CA ILE A 552 -12.89 -14.83 3.10
C ILE A 552 -12.91 -15.86 4.23
N MET A 553 -13.22 -15.47 5.48
CA MET A 553 -13.36 -16.41 6.60
C MET A 553 -14.44 -17.46 6.33
N GLN A 554 -15.57 -17.05 5.75
CA GLN A 554 -16.65 -17.96 5.33
C GLN A 554 -16.16 -18.94 4.26
N PHE A 555 -15.39 -18.46 3.28
CA PHE A 555 -14.75 -19.32 2.29
C PHE A 555 -13.80 -20.33 2.94
N CYS A 556 -13.02 -19.95 3.95
CA CYS A 556 -12.16 -20.87 4.71
C CYS A 556 -12.96 -21.97 5.42
N VAL A 557 -14.12 -21.64 6.01
CA VAL A 557 -15.00 -22.64 6.64
C VAL A 557 -15.60 -23.60 5.61
N ILE A 558 -16.04 -23.09 4.47
CA ILE A 558 -16.54 -23.92 3.37
C ILE A 558 -15.42 -24.84 2.84
N PHE A 559 -14.20 -24.31 2.69
CA PHE A 559 -13.03 -25.08 2.27
C PHE A 559 -12.68 -26.18 3.28
N PHE A 560 -12.74 -25.89 4.57
CA PHE A 560 -12.57 -26.89 5.64
C PHE A 560 -13.63 -28.00 5.56
N LEU A 561 -14.91 -27.65 5.39
CA LEU A 561 -16.00 -28.63 5.24
C LEU A 561 -15.82 -29.50 3.99
N ALA A 562 -15.35 -28.90 2.88
CA ALA A 562 -15.02 -29.63 1.67
C ALA A 562 -13.83 -30.60 1.87
N ALA A 563 -12.78 -30.18 2.57
CA ALA A 563 -11.65 -31.05 2.91
C ALA A 563 -12.06 -32.20 3.83
N MET A 564 -12.94 -31.93 4.81
CA MET A 564 -13.52 -32.94 5.68
C MET A 564 -14.34 -33.96 4.90
N LEU A 565 -15.17 -33.50 3.95
CA LEU A 565 -15.95 -34.38 3.07
C LEU A 565 -15.02 -35.28 2.24
N LEU A 566 -13.97 -34.72 1.64
CA LEU A 566 -12.97 -35.48 0.87
C LEU A 566 -12.33 -36.59 1.72
N PHE A 567 -11.93 -36.27 2.95
CA PHE A 567 -11.30 -37.22 3.86
C PHE A 567 -12.20 -38.40 4.20
N PHE A 568 -13.47 -38.16 4.56
CA PHE A 568 -14.42 -39.23 4.88
C PHE A 568 -14.90 -39.99 3.63
N ALA A 569 -14.91 -39.35 2.46
CA ALA A 569 -15.17 -40.03 1.20
C ALA A 569 -14.11 -41.10 0.90
N VAL A 570 -12.83 -40.79 1.18
CA VAL A 570 -11.73 -41.76 1.04
C VAL A 570 -11.83 -42.89 2.08
N GLN A 571 -12.29 -42.62 3.30
CA GLN A 571 -12.46 -43.64 4.34
C GLN A 571 -13.68 -44.55 4.14
N GLY A 572 -14.62 -44.22 3.23
CA GLY A 572 -15.74 -45.09 2.88
C GLY A 572 -16.94 -45.09 3.85
N ASP A 573 -16.97 -44.19 4.84
CA ASP A 573 -18.05 -44.12 5.83
C ASP A 573 -19.28 -43.37 5.29
N SER A 574 -20.29 -44.10 4.77
CA SER A 574 -21.47 -43.49 4.11
C SER A 574 -22.33 -42.60 5.02
N MET A 575 -22.50 -42.97 6.29
CA MET A 575 -23.32 -42.22 7.26
C MET A 575 -22.69 -40.86 7.64
N LYS A 576 -21.36 -40.85 7.84
CA LYS A 576 -20.62 -39.60 8.13
C LYS A 576 -20.60 -38.69 6.91
N LEU A 577 -20.44 -39.27 5.72
CA LEU A 577 -20.48 -38.53 4.46
C LEU A 577 -21.83 -37.82 4.25
N GLN A 578 -22.94 -38.50 4.51
CA GLN A 578 -24.28 -37.92 4.41
C GLN A 578 -24.51 -36.78 5.43
N ALA A 579 -24.06 -36.95 6.67
CA ALA A 579 -24.16 -35.92 7.71
C ALA A 579 -23.31 -34.67 7.39
N ILE A 580 -22.10 -34.85 6.88
CA ILE A 580 -21.19 -33.74 6.53
C ILE A 580 -21.69 -33.02 5.28
N CYS A 581 -22.21 -33.75 4.28
CA CYS A 581 -22.76 -33.15 3.07
C CYS A 581 -24.01 -32.31 3.37
N THR A 582 -24.89 -32.78 4.27
CA THR A 582 -26.07 -32.01 4.71
C THR A 582 -25.70 -30.80 5.56
N LEU A 583 -24.71 -30.91 6.45
CA LEU A 583 -24.15 -29.78 7.21
C LEU A 583 -23.51 -28.74 6.27
N GLY A 584 -22.70 -29.19 5.31
CA GLY A 584 -22.07 -28.35 4.30
C GLY A 584 -23.08 -27.59 3.45
N LEU A 585 -24.17 -28.25 3.04
CA LEU A 585 -25.24 -27.63 2.26
C LEU A 585 -26.04 -26.61 3.09
N LEU A 586 -26.29 -26.88 4.36
CA LEU A 586 -26.97 -25.96 5.28
C LEU A 586 -26.12 -24.72 5.58
N VAL A 587 -24.83 -24.93 5.84
CA VAL A 587 -23.85 -23.86 6.04
C VAL A 587 -23.69 -23.04 4.76
N PHE A 588 -23.57 -23.67 3.59
CA PHE A 588 -23.51 -22.98 2.30
C PHE A 588 -24.78 -22.16 2.02
N TYR A 589 -25.96 -22.70 2.32
CA TYR A 589 -27.24 -21.99 2.17
C TYR A 589 -27.35 -20.76 3.09
N LYS A 590 -26.91 -20.88 4.36
CA LYS A 590 -26.89 -19.77 5.34
C LYS A 590 -25.78 -18.74 5.07
N LEU A 591 -24.65 -19.18 4.51
CA LEU A 591 -23.48 -18.34 4.21
C LEU A 591 -23.55 -17.69 2.83
N LEU A 592 -24.44 -18.13 1.93
CA LEU A 592 -24.71 -17.39 0.71
C LEU A 592 -25.13 -15.98 1.14
N PRO A 593 -24.41 -14.92 0.71
CA PRO A 593 -24.77 -13.58 1.08
C PRO A 593 -26.15 -13.33 0.51
N SER A 594 -27.18 -13.46 1.35
CA SER A 594 -28.51 -13.01 1.00
C SER A 594 -28.33 -11.55 0.69
N ARG A 595 -28.50 -11.21 -0.58
CA ARG A 595 -28.38 -9.87 -1.14
C ARG A 595 -29.32 -8.86 -0.45
N SER A 596 -30.18 -9.34 0.47
CA SER A 596 -31.13 -8.62 1.30
C SER A 596 -30.50 -7.84 2.45
N ASP A 597 -29.38 -8.27 3.03
CA ASP A 597 -28.87 -7.66 4.28
C ASP A 597 -27.73 -6.68 4.01
N ARG A 598 -27.82 -5.96 2.90
CA ARG A 598 -27.24 -4.62 2.88
C ARG A 598 -28.02 -3.84 3.92
N PHE A 599 -27.45 -3.73 5.12
CA PHE A 599 -27.83 -2.78 6.18
C PHE A 599 -28.51 -1.60 5.53
N GLN A 600 -29.80 -1.45 5.81
CA GLN A 600 -30.69 -0.48 5.21
C GLN A 600 -30.50 0.83 5.98
N PRO A 601 -29.63 1.77 5.55
CA PRO A 601 -29.50 3.06 6.20
C PRO A 601 -30.64 3.99 5.74
N SER A 602 -31.44 3.53 4.77
CA SER A 602 -32.39 4.32 3.99
C SER A 602 -33.60 4.80 4.77
N LEU A 603 -33.83 4.30 5.99
CA LEU A 603 -34.95 4.76 6.83
C LEU A 603 -34.54 5.85 7.83
N LEU A 604 -33.25 5.98 8.18
CA LEU A 604 -32.77 7.04 9.08
C LEU A 604 -32.08 8.20 8.34
N GLU A 605 -31.55 7.97 7.14
CA GLU A 605 -30.91 9.02 6.32
C GLU A 605 -31.90 9.90 5.53
N GLY A 606 -33.21 9.60 5.58
CA GLY A 606 -34.24 10.29 4.80
C GLY A 606 -34.61 11.70 5.29
N MET A 607 -34.12 12.13 6.46
CA MET A 607 -34.49 13.41 7.09
C MET A 607 -33.37 14.45 7.13
N GLN A 608 -32.20 14.17 6.54
CA GLN A 608 -31.05 15.06 6.61
C GLN A 608 -30.80 15.75 5.26
N THR A 609 -30.62 17.07 5.29
CA THR A 609 -30.30 17.90 4.12
C THR A 609 -28.83 18.33 4.15
N VAL A 610 -28.18 18.46 2.99
CA VAL A 610 -26.75 18.85 2.92
C VAL A 610 -26.45 20.16 3.64
N ASN A 611 -27.41 21.09 3.63
CA ASN A 611 -27.26 22.41 4.24
C ASN A 611 -27.09 22.35 5.78
N SER A 612 -27.39 21.23 6.44
CA SER A 612 -27.09 21.08 7.88
C SER A 612 -25.65 20.64 8.17
N PHE A 613 -24.89 20.28 7.14
CA PHE A 613 -23.55 19.69 7.26
C PHE A 613 -22.45 20.50 6.56
N VAL A 614 -22.80 21.40 5.64
CA VAL A 614 -21.83 22.11 4.81
C VAL A 614 -22.04 23.62 4.93
N ASP A 615 -21.23 24.25 5.77
CA ASP A 615 -21.04 25.71 5.82
C ASP A 615 -19.70 26.06 5.12
N GLY A 616 -19.62 25.92 3.79
CA GLY A 616 -18.38 26.19 3.06
C GLY A 616 -18.19 25.45 1.72
N PRO A 617 -16.97 25.49 1.13
CA PRO A 617 -16.61 24.62 0.01
C PRO A 617 -16.64 23.14 0.45
N THR A 618 -17.07 22.26 -0.44
CA THR A 618 -17.15 20.81 -0.11
C THR A 618 -15.77 20.19 -0.09
N ASP A 619 -15.53 19.14 0.72
CA ASP A 619 -14.25 18.42 0.76
C ASP A 619 -13.75 18.03 -0.64
N TYR A 620 -14.66 17.57 -1.51
CA TYR A 620 -14.33 17.20 -2.88
C TYR A 620 -13.82 18.38 -3.72
N GLU A 621 -14.25 19.62 -3.45
CA GLU A 621 -13.71 20.81 -4.13
C GLU A 621 -12.30 21.10 -3.64
N VAL A 622 -12.09 21.09 -2.31
CA VAL A 622 -10.79 21.37 -1.69
C VAL A 622 -9.74 20.36 -2.16
N PHE A 623 -10.02 19.06 -2.04
CA PHE A 623 -9.08 18.01 -2.45
C PHE A 623 -8.90 17.89 -3.98
N SER A 624 -9.86 18.38 -4.78
CA SER A 624 -9.73 18.38 -6.24
C SER A 624 -8.87 19.51 -6.78
N GLN A 625 -8.65 20.56 -5.98
CA GLN A 625 -7.83 21.69 -6.38
C GLN A 625 -6.35 21.31 -6.27
N PRO A 626 -5.53 21.76 -7.23
CA PRO A 626 -4.10 21.53 -7.17
C PRO A 626 -3.49 22.31 -6.02
N ASP A 627 -2.91 21.61 -5.04
CA ASP A 627 -2.26 22.16 -3.84
C ASP A 627 -0.84 22.69 -4.14
N LEU A 628 -0.66 23.28 -5.33
CA LEU A 628 0.61 23.79 -5.82
C LEU A 628 0.72 25.28 -5.49
N ASP A 629 1.78 25.64 -4.77
CA ASP A 629 2.18 27.03 -4.59
C ASP A 629 2.66 27.60 -5.93
N TRP A 630 1.70 28.11 -6.72
CA TRP A 630 1.92 28.69 -8.04
C TRP A 630 2.93 29.84 -8.07
N SER A 631 3.23 30.43 -6.90
CA SER A 631 4.26 31.46 -6.70
C SER A 631 5.68 30.92 -6.88
N LEU A 632 5.96 29.68 -6.47
CA LEU A 632 7.28 29.04 -6.62
C LEU A 632 7.66 28.78 -8.09
N TYR A 633 6.68 28.84 -8.99
CA TYR A 633 6.84 28.61 -10.43
C TYR A 633 6.99 29.91 -11.23
N GLN A 634 6.87 31.07 -10.58
CA GLN A 634 7.03 32.40 -11.22
C GLN A 634 8.47 32.94 -11.17
N SER A 635 9.32 32.40 -10.30
CA SER A 635 10.78 32.64 -10.25
C SER A 635 11.53 31.64 -11.12
#